data_AF-A0A429C711-F1
#
_entry.id   AF-A0A429C711-F1
#
_cell.length_a   1.000
_cell.length_b   1.000
_cell.length_c   1.000
_cell.angle_alpha   90.00
_cell.angle_beta   90.00
_cell.angle_gamma   90.00
#
_symmetry.space_group_name_H-M   'P 1'
#
loop_
_entity.id
_entity.type
_entity.pdbx_description
1 polymer ?
#
loop_
_entity_poly.entity_id
_entity_poly.type
_entity_poly.pdbx_seq_one_letter_code
_entity_poly.pdbx_strand_id
1 'polypeptide(L)'
;MTAPMPPEWGAVEEKAARFEALEPERVEETAKSFRQAAERLDGHTSGLHAAVTGLREGAWSGQTAEGFYGYVDELAGAGGRLRGSLGSVADDLSALRERLGGIRTSAGERVEAARREIRQIDSEAAAAAAKAEARQDAVNRQVVGAVPPEKPPTTILAEAAERAATVARAAGEDLDRLATEADTAIGRTREVMSRHTGGTFSAVGKPAVGTSRKGAAPSTSGGAGSGGGGASAPATTSGGPPATMPPGDVHQWILEAIKELQAAGVPVSEADIANIWAIIQHESSGNPNAINLWDSNAAAGHPSKGLMQCIDPTFEAHKLPGHDDIYNPVDNIIAGVRYALDRYGSIGEVPGLQAMAASGAYRGY
;
A
#
# COMPACT_ATOMS: atom_id res chain seq x y z
N MET A 1 6.76 35.39 -29.51
CA MET A 1 7.25 34.03 -29.22
C MET A 1 7.48 33.96 -27.73
N THR A 2 6.84 33.03 -27.03
CA THR A 2 7.04 32.79 -25.59
C THR A 2 8.49 32.33 -25.38
N ALA A 3 9.20 32.90 -24.41
CA ALA A 3 10.54 32.44 -24.06
C ALA A 3 10.49 30.94 -23.66
N PRO A 4 11.49 30.13 -24.05
CA PRO A 4 11.57 28.74 -23.64
C PRO A 4 11.76 28.66 -22.12
N MET A 5 11.09 27.70 -21.47
CA MET A 5 11.24 27.44 -20.03
C MET A 5 12.70 27.04 -19.71
N PRO A 6 13.17 27.27 -18.46
CA PRO A 6 14.52 26.87 -18.06
C PRO A 6 14.71 25.35 -18.18
N PRO A 7 15.95 24.86 -18.41
CA PRO A 7 16.24 23.44 -18.56
C PRO A 7 15.73 22.57 -17.39
N GLU A 8 15.74 23.11 -16.18
CA GLU A 8 15.25 22.45 -14.96
C GLU A 8 13.74 22.20 -14.96
N TRP A 9 12.98 22.90 -15.80
CA TRP A 9 11.52 22.79 -15.85
C TRP A 9 11.03 21.40 -16.25
N GLY A 10 11.79 20.68 -17.09
CA GLY A 10 11.43 19.31 -17.47
C GLY A 10 11.31 18.37 -16.26
N ALA A 11 12.18 18.53 -15.26
CA ALA A 11 12.12 17.75 -14.02
C ALA A 11 10.90 18.12 -13.16
N VAL A 12 10.48 19.40 -13.19
CA VAL A 12 9.25 19.85 -12.51
C VAL A 12 8.02 19.20 -13.15
N GLU A 13 7.95 19.16 -14.48
CA GLU A 13 6.84 18.53 -15.20
C GLU A 13 6.77 17.02 -14.96
N GLU A 14 7.92 16.33 -14.95
CA GLU A 14 7.98 14.91 -14.61
C GLU A 14 7.47 14.63 -13.19
N LYS A 15 7.87 15.44 -12.20
CA LYS A 15 7.39 15.32 -10.82
C LYS A 15 5.90 15.63 -10.73
N ALA A 16 5.42 16.67 -11.41
CA ALA A 16 4.02 17.06 -11.41
C ALA A 16 3.10 15.95 -11.97
N ALA A 17 3.53 15.27 -13.02
CA ALA A 17 2.78 14.16 -13.63
C ALA A 17 2.48 13.02 -12.64
N ARG A 18 3.36 12.81 -11.65
CA ARG A 18 3.15 11.81 -10.59
C ARG A 18 1.93 12.11 -9.71
N PHE A 19 1.63 13.40 -9.49
CA PHE A 19 0.44 13.82 -8.73
C PHE A 19 -0.85 13.72 -9.53
N GLU A 20 -0.78 13.86 -10.86
CA GLU A 20 -1.94 13.62 -11.73
C GLU A 20 -2.33 12.16 -11.79
N ALA A 21 -1.35 11.27 -11.68
CA ALA A 21 -1.53 9.82 -11.56
C ALA A 21 -2.11 9.38 -10.20
N LEU A 22 -2.17 10.26 -9.19
CA LEU A 22 -2.91 9.95 -7.96
C LEU A 22 -4.40 9.88 -8.28
N GLU A 23 -5.01 8.73 -8.00
CA GLU A 23 -6.44 8.45 -8.22
C GLU A 23 -7.21 8.46 -6.88
N PRO A 24 -7.43 9.62 -6.22
CA PRO A 24 -8.14 9.68 -4.95
C PRO A 24 -9.57 9.13 -5.05
N GLU A 25 -10.21 9.22 -6.23
CA GLU A 25 -11.55 8.66 -6.45
C GLU A 25 -11.61 7.15 -6.24
N ARG A 26 -10.59 6.39 -6.67
CA ARG A 26 -10.54 4.94 -6.45
C ARG A 26 -10.38 4.57 -4.97
N VAL A 27 -9.70 5.43 -4.20
CA VAL A 27 -9.59 5.28 -2.74
C VAL A 27 -10.97 5.42 -2.09
N GLU A 28 -11.80 6.35 -2.57
CA GLU A 28 -13.18 6.51 -2.08
C GLU A 28 -14.11 5.36 -2.51
N GLU A 29 -13.96 4.85 -3.72
CA GLU A 29 -14.69 3.65 -4.15
C GLU A 29 -14.37 2.46 -3.26
N THR A 30 -13.08 2.31 -2.90
CA THR A 30 -12.64 1.30 -1.94
C THR A 30 -13.28 1.54 -0.56
N ALA A 31 -13.23 2.77 -0.05
CA ALA A 31 -13.88 3.14 1.22
C ALA A 31 -15.37 2.78 1.23
N LYS A 32 -16.10 3.08 0.14
CA LYS A 32 -17.51 2.71 -0.02
C LYS A 32 -17.74 1.20 0.04
N SER A 33 -16.90 0.40 -0.61
CA SER A 33 -16.97 -1.06 -0.53
C SER A 33 -16.79 -1.57 0.90
N PHE A 34 -15.87 -0.99 1.69
CA PHE A 34 -15.71 -1.33 3.10
C PHE A 34 -16.95 -0.98 3.93
N ARG A 35 -17.59 0.18 3.70
CA ARG A 35 -18.86 0.55 4.37
C ARG A 35 -19.98 -0.43 4.00
N GLN A 36 -20.13 -0.77 2.73
CA GLN A 36 -21.13 -1.75 2.27
C GLN A 36 -20.90 -3.14 2.87
N ALA A 37 -19.64 -3.57 3.00
CA ALA A 37 -19.30 -4.82 3.66
C ALA A 37 -19.71 -4.80 5.14
N ALA A 38 -19.46 -3.69 5.84
CA ALA A 38 -19.88 -3.50 7.23
C ALA A 38 -21.42 -3.57 7.38
N GLU A 39 -22.17 -2.90 6.49
CA GLU A 39 -23.63 -2.93 6.49
C GLU A 39 -24.21 -4.32 6.24
N ARG A 40 -23.66 -5.06 5.26
CA ARG A 40 -24.09 -6.44 4.98
C ARG A 40 -23.83 -7.37 6.16
N LEU A 41 -22.66 -7.23 6.79
CA LEU A 41 -22.29 -8.01 7.97
C LEU A 41 -23.28 -7.77 9.12
N ASP A 42 -23.65 -6.51 9.36
CA ASP A 42 -24.63 -6.12 10.37
C ASP A 42 -25.99 -6.80 10.14
N GLY A 43 -26.44 -6.83 8.88
CA GLY A 43 -27.66 -7.52 8.48
C GLY A 43 -27.61 -9.02 8.76
N HIS A 44 -26.50 -9.69 8.43
CA HIS A 44 -26.33 -11.12 8.69
C HIS A 44 -26.27 -11.46 10.18
N THR A 45 -25.54 -10.68 10.98
CA THR A 45 -25.41 -10.93 12.43
C THR A 45 -26.72 -10.66 13.16
N SER A 46 -27.43 -9.60 12.77
CA SER A 46 -28.75 -9.28 13.32
C SER A 46 -29.81 -10.32 12.94
N GLY A 47 -29.81 -10.77 11.68
CA GLY A 47 -30.70 -11.83 11.21
C GLY A 47 -30.46 -13.16 11.91
N LEU A 48 -29.19 -13.54 12.13
CA LEU A 48 -28.84 -14.74 12.87
C LEU A 48 -29.31 -14.67 14.33
N HIS A 49 -29.04 -13.55 15.01
CA HIS A 49 -29.46 -13.33 16.39
C HIS A 49 -30.99 -13.38 16.53
N ALA A 50 -31.73 -12.76 15.60
CA ALA A 50 -33.19 -12.79 15.58
C ALA A 50 -33.75 -14.21 15.38
N ALA A 51 -33.19 -14.98 14.44
CA ALA A 51 -33.60 -16.36 14.19
C ALA A 51 -33.41 -17.27 15.42
N VAL A 52 -32.34 -17.04 16.18
CA VAL A 52 -32.02 -17.81 17.39
C VAL A 52 -32.84 -17.34 18.60
N THR A 53 -33.23 -16.06 18.66
CA THR A 53 -34.11 -15.55 19.71
C THR A 53 -35.47 -16.26 19.70
N GLY A 54 -36.03 -16.57 18.52
CA GLY A 54 -37.28 -17.34 18.41
C GLY A 54 -37.19 -18.77 18.96
N LEU A 55 -36.00 -19.39 18.97
CA LEU A 55 -35.77 -20.70 19.60
C LEU A 55 -35.73 -20.60 21.13
N ARG A 56 -35.28 -19.46 21.69
CA ARG A 56 -35.24 -19.18 23.13
C ARG A 56 -36.63 -19.06 23.76
N GLU A 57 -37.66 -18.75 22.97
CA GLU A 57 -39.05 -18.57 23.43
C GLU A 57 -39.81 -19.89 23.70
N GLY A 58 -39.09 -20.95 24.08
CA GLY A 58 -39.67 -22.19 24.61
C GLY A 58 -39.53 -23.44 23.74
N ALA A 59 -38.90 -23.35 22.55
CA ALA A 59 -38.71 -24.49 21.66
C ALA A 59 -37.53 -25.39 22.09
N TRP A 60 -36.48 -24.82 22.69
CA TRP A 60 -35.31 -25.57 23.13
C TRP A 60 -34.71 -24.97 24.41
N SER A 61 -34.70 -25.76 25.49
CA SER A 61 -34.25 -25.34 26.82
C SER A 61 -33.35 -26.40 27.48
N GLY A 62 -32.56 -25.97 28.47
CA GLY A 62 -31.59 -26.81 29.18
C GLY A 62 -30.14 -26.35 28.96
N GLN A 63 -29.19 -26.94 29.69
CA GLN A 63 -27.79 -26.48 29.74
C GLN A 63 -27.09 -26.47 28.37
N THR A 64 -27.45 -27.39 27.47
CA THR A 64 -26.95 -27.42 26.09
C THR A 64 -27.53 -26.31 25.22
N ALA A 65 -28.79 -25.93 25.45
CA ALA A 65 -29.43 -24.81 24.76
C ALA A 65 -28.78 -23.49 25.19
N GLU A 66 -28.55 -23.28 26.48
CA GLU A 66 -27.81 -22.12 27.02
C GLU A 66 -26.38 -22.01 26.43
N GLY A 67 -25.67 -23.13 26.28
CA GLY A 67 -24.35 -23.15 25.64
C GLY A 67 -24.38 -22.77 24.16
N PHE A 68 -25.41 -23.21 23.42
CA PHE A 68 -25.62 -22.81 22.03
C PHE A 68 -25.97 -21.33 21.90
N TYR A 69 -26.88 -20.85 22.75
CA TYR A 69 -27.31 -19.47 22.82
C TYR A 69 -26.15 -18.51 23.13
N GLY A 70 -25.31 -18.83 24.12
CA GLY A 70 -24.09 -18.07 24.41
C GLY A 70 -23.11 -18.03 23.24
N TYR A 71 -22.92 -19.15 22.53
CA TYR A 71 -22.09 -19.19 21.32
C TYR A 71 -22.61 -18.25 20.21
N VAL A 72 -23.93 -18.22 19.99
CA VAL A 72 -24.54 -17.32 19.00
C VAL A 72 -24.37 -15.85 19.41
N ASP A 73 -24.48 -15.53 20.71
CA ASP A 73 -24.25 -14.18 21.22
C ASP A 73 -22.78 -13.75 21.03
N GLU A 74 -21.82 -14.65 21.30
CA GLU A 74 -20.39 -14.41 21.04
C GLU A 74 -20.12 -14.18 19.55
N LEU A 75 -20.77 -14.95 18.67
CA LEU A 75 -20.66 -14.82 17.23
C LEU A 75 -21.23 -13.49 16.73
N ALA A 76 -22.39 -13.07 17.23
CA ALA A 76 -22.98 -11.77 16.94
C ALA A 76 -22.07 -10.62 17.44
N GLY A 77 -21.50 -10.76 18.63
CA GLY A 77 -20.53 -9.82 19.18
C GLY A 77 -19.25 -9.71 18.36
N ALA A 78 -18.73 -10.84 17.84
CA ALA A 78 -17.58 -10.85 16.94
C ALA A 78 -17.89 -10.15 15.61
N GLY A 79 -19.08 -10.36 15.07
CA GLY A 79 -19.57 -9.65 13.89
C GLY A 79 -19.64 -8.13 14.11
N GLY A 80 -20.15 -7.69 15.27
CA GLY A 80 -20.17 -6.26 15.63
C GLY A 80 -18.77 -5.64 15.72
N ARG A 81 -17.78 -6.36 16.26
CA ARG A 81 -16.37 -5.89 16.29
C ARG A 81 -15.76 -5.77 14.89
N LEU A 82 -16.02 -6.75 14.02
CA LEU A 82 -15.56 -6.69 12.63
C LEU A 82 -16.25 -5.55 11.87
N ARG A 83 -17.56 -5.34 12.07
CA ARG A 83 -18.30 -4.19 11.51
C ARG A 83 -17.63 -2.86 11.89
N GLY A 84 -17.34 -2.68 13.17
CA GLY A 84 -16.65 -1.49 13.68
C GLY A 84 -15.29 -1.30 13.01
N SER A 85 -14.53 -2.38 12.86
CA SER A 85 -13.20 -2.35 12.22
C SER A 85 -13.28 -2.00 10.73
N LEU A 86 -14.23 -2.58 9.98
CA LEU A 86 -14.48 -2.23 8.58
C LEU A 86 -14.94 -0.76 8.42
N GLY A 87 -15.74 -0.27 9.36
CA GLY A 87 -16.14 1.15 9.42
C GLY A 87 -14.95 2.08 9.61
N SER A 88 -14.09 1.79 10.60
CA SER A 88 -12.86 2.58 10.84
C SER A 88 -11.93 2.59 9.62
N VAL A 89 -11.72 1.45 8.96
CA VAL A 89 -10.94 1.39 7.72
C VAL A 89 -11.54 2.25 6.61
N ALA A 90 -12.87 2.24 6.46
CA ALA A 90 -13.54 3.10 5.49
C ALA A 90 -13.34 4.60 5.81
N ASP A 91 -13.43 4.98 7.08
CA ASP A 91 -13.21 6.36 7.51
C ASP A 91 -11.77 6.80 7.23
N ASP A 92 -10.78 5.95 7.51
CA ASP A 92 -9.36 6.22 7.23
C ASP A 92 -9.07 6.34 5.73
N LEU A 93 -9.67 5.49 4.90
CA LEU A 93 -9.56 5.59 3.43
C LEU A 93 -10.19 6.89 2.91
N SER A 94 -11.30 7.32 3.51
CA SER A 94 -11.96 8.60 3.17
C SER A 94 -11.07 9.79 3.52
N ALA A 95 -10.45 9.77 4.69
CA ALA A 95 -9.49 10.78 5.11
C ALA A 95 -8.22 10.78 4.24
N LEU A 96 -7.76 9.61 3.79
CA LEU A 96 -6.66 9.48 2.84
C LEU A 96 -7.02 10.12 1.49
N ARG A 97 -8.22 9.83 0.96
CA ARG A 97 -8.74 10.45 -0.27
C ARG A 97 -8.71 11.97 -0.19
N GLU A 98 -9.22 12.55 0.90
CA GLU A 98 -9.23 14.00 1.10
C GLU A 98 -7.80 14.58 1.11
N ARG A 99 -6.88 13.95 1.85
CA ARG A 99 -5.48 14.36 1.91
C ARG A 99 -4.79 14.30 0.55
N LEU A 100 -4.93 13.19 -0.18
CA LEU A 100 -4.33 13.02 -1.51
C LEU A 100 -4.91 14.01 -2.52
N GLY A 101 -6.22 14.28 -2.45
CA GLY A 101 -6.86 15.31 -3.26
C GLY A 101 -6.32 16.72 -2.98
N GLY A 102 -6.13 17.06 -1.69
CA GLY A 102 -5.51 18.33 -1.28
C GLY A 102 -4.05 18.46 -1.74
N ILE A 103 -3.26 17.38 -1.63
CA ILE A 103 -1.87 17.34 -2.11
C ILE A 103 -1.81 17.53 -3.62
N ARG A 104 -2.64 16.82 -4.39
CA ARG A 104 -2.73 16.96 -5.85
C ARG A 104 -3.06 18.40 -6.26
N THR A 105 -4.01 19.02 -5.58
CA THR A 105 -4.40 20.43 -5.83
C THR A 105 -3.22 21.37 -5.53
N SER A 106 -2.58 21.19 -4.37
CA SER A 106 -1.43 21.99 -3.95
C SER A 106 -0.26 21.87 -4.93
N ALA A 107 0.04 20.66 -5.41
CA ALA A 107 1.07 20.43 -6.42
C ALA A 107 0.80 21.22 -7.71
N GLY A 108 -0.44 21.15 -8.22
CA GLY A 108 -0.85 21.90 -9.40
C GLY A 108 -0.74 23.43 -9.21
N GLU A 109 -1.17 23.95 -8.06
CA GLU A 109 -1.05 25.37 -7.74
C GLU A 109 0.40 25.85 -7.69
N ARG A 110 1.31 25.03 -7.12
CA ARG A 110 2.75 25.33 -7.03
C ARG A 110 3.40 25.37 -8.40
N VAL A 111 3.11 24.40 -9.25
CA VAL A 111 3.61 24.35 -10.64
C VAL A 111 3.12 25.58 -11.41
N GLU A 112 1.84 25.90 -11.34
CA GLU A 112 1.30 27.05 -12.06
C GLU A 112 1.80 28.39 -11.52
N ALA A 113 2.03 28.51 -10.21
CA ALA A 113 2.67 29.69 -9.63
C ALA A 113 4.10 29.88 -10.15
N ALA A 114 4.93 28.83 -10.11
CA ALA A 114 6.30 28.87 -10.61
C ALA A 114 6.35 29.17 -12.12
N ARG A 115 5.44 28.58 -12.91
CA ARG A 115 5.33 28.84 -14.35
C ARG A 115 5.03 30.31 -14.64
N ARG A 116 4.14 30.94 -13.86
CA ARG A 116 3.82 32.37 -14.00
C ARG A 116 5.01 33.25 -13.62
N GLU A 117 5.69 32.93 -12.52
CA GLU A 117 6.85 33.70 -12.05
C GLU A 117 8.01 33.65 -13.04
N ILE A 118 8.35 32.47 -13.57
CA ILE A 118 9.37 32.31 -14.62
C ILE A 118 9.05 33.17 -15.85
N ARG A 119 7.80 33.12 -16.32
CA ARG A 119 7.38 33.94 -17.47
C ARG A 119 7.47 35.43 -17.19
N GLN A 120 7.18 35.85 -15.95
CA GLN A 120 7.34 37.24 -15.55
C GLN A 120 8.82 37.65 -15.56
N ILE A 121 9.71 36.83 -14.99
CA ILE A 121 11.16 37.05 -15.02
C ILE A 121 11.66 37.21 -16.45
N ASP A 122 11.26 36.32 -17.36
CA ASP A 122 11.67 36.35 -18.76
C ASP A 122 11.16 37.60 -19.49
N SER A 123 9.89 37.98 -19.25
CA SER A 123 9.28 39.16 -19.85
C SER A 123 9.96 40.45 -19.39
N GLU A 124 10.25 40.58 -18.10
CA GLU A 124 10.94 41.73 -17.53
C GLU A 124 12.39 41.82 -18.05
N ALA A 125 13.07 40.68 -18.12
CA ALA A 125 14.44 40.59 -18.64
C ALA A 125 14.52 40.94 -20.13
N ALA A 126 13.58 40.45 -20.95
CA ALA A 126 13.51 40.79 -22.37
C ALA A 126 13.30 42.31 -22.57
N ALA A 127 12.41 42.93 -21.79
CA ALA A 127 12.18 44.37 -21.85
C ALA A 127 13.41 45.17 -21.40
N ALA A 128 14.12 44.72 -20.36
CA ALA A 128 15.34 45.35 -19.89
C ALA A 128 16.50 45.19 -20.89
N ALA A 129 16.66 44.00 -21.48
CA ALA A 129 17.67 43.71 -22.50
C ALA A 129 17.45 44.56 -23.76
N ALA A 130 16.21 44.69 -24.24
CA ALA A 130 15.89 45.55 -25.39
C ALA A 130 16.22 47.03 -25.13
N LYS A 131 15.96 47.53 -23.91
CA LYS A 131 16.36 48.88 -23.50
C LYS A 131 17.89 49.05 -23.46
N ALA A 132 18.61 48.05 -22.96
CA ALA A 132 20.06 48.06 -22.91
C ALA A 132 20.68 48.02 -24.32
N GLU A 133 20.12 47.21 -25.22
CA GLU A 133 20.52 47.11 -26.62
C GLU A 133 20.32 48.45 -27.35
N ALA A 134 19.14 49.07 -27.20
CA ALA A 134 18.88 50.38 -27.79
C ALA A 134 19.85 51.48 -27.31
N ARG A 135 20.25 51.44 -26.03
CA ARG A 135 21.30 52.34 -25.49
C ARG A 135 22.66 52.03 -26.11
N GLN A 136 23.03 50.75 -26.19
CA GLN A 136 24.29 50.33 -26.80
C GLN A 136 24.36 50.75 -28.27
N ASP A 137 23.27 50.62 -29.03
CA ASP A 137 23.18 51.04 -30.42
C ASP A 137 23.28 52.56 -30.60
N ALA A 138 22.74 53.35 -29.65
CA ALA A 138 22.91 54.80 -29.66
C ALA A 138 24.38 55.20 -29.44
N VAL A 139 25.08 54.50 -28.55
CA VAL A 139 26.52 54.68 -28.34
C VAL A 139 27.33 54.25 -29.56
N ASN A 140 27.03 53.09 -30.14
CA ASN A 140 27.70 52.57 -31.34
C ASN A 140 27.53 53.52 -32.55
N ARG A 141 26.38 54.20 -32.65
CA ARG A 141 26.10 55.23 -33.66
C ARG A 141 26.63 56.62 -33.30
N GLN A 142 27.36 56.76 -32.19
CA GLN A 142 27.95 58.02 -31.70
C GLN A 142 26.92 59.15 -31.53
N VAL A 143 25.70 58.81 -31.09
CA VAL A 143 24.67 59.82 -30.79
C VAL A 143 25.14 60.70 -29.64
N VAL A 144 25.10 62.03 -29.84
CA VAL A 144 25.57 63.01 -28.84
C VAL A 144 24.79 62.86 -27.53
N GLY A 145 25.52 62.70 -26.42
CA GLY A 145 24.95 62.50 -25.08
C GLY A 145 24.49 61.07 -24.79
N ALA A 146 24.69 60.10 -25.69
CA ALA A 146 24.41 58.71 -25.42
C ALA A 146 25.36 58.15 -24.35
N VAL A 147 24.80 57.44 -23.38
CA VAL A 147 25.54 56.78 -22.29
C VAL A 147 25.40 55.26 -22.45
N PRO A 148 26.49 54.48 -22.29
CA PRO A 148 26.42 53.03 -22.30
C PRO A 148 25.41 52.48 -21.29
N PRO A 149 24.78 51.32 -21.57
CA PRO A 149 23.91 50.68 -20.59
C PRO A 149 24.73 50.20 -19.37
N GLU A 150 24.10 50.22 -18.18
CA GLU A 150 24.75 49.77 -16.94
C GLU A 150 25.12 48.28 -16.97
N LYS A 151 24.29 47.46 -17.62
CA LYS A 151 24.55 46.05 -17.88
C LYS A 151 24.33 45.75 -19.36
N PRO A 152 25.19 44.94 -20.00
CA PRO A 152 24.95 44.52 -21.38
C PRO A 152 23.73 43.58 -21.45
N PRO A 153 23.00 43.54 -22.59
CA PRO A 153 21.82 42.70 -22.76
C PRO A 153 22.05 41.23 -22.41
N THR A 154 23.22 40.68 -22.77
CA THR A 154 23.58 39.28 -22.51
C THR A 154 23.65 38.96 -21.01
N THR A 155 24.19 39.86 -20.19
CA THR A 155 24.24 39.68 -18.74
C THR A 155 22.86 39.76 -18.11
N ILE A 156 21.99 40.67 -18.59
CA ILE A 156 20.60 40.78 -18.11
C ILE A 156 19.84 39.47 -18.35
N LEU A 157 19.97 38.90 -19.55
CA LEU A 157 19.32 37.64 -19.90
C LEU A 157 19.91 36.44 -19.13
N ALA A 158 21.23 36.41 -18.91
CA ALA A 158 21.87 35.35 -18.14
C ALA A 158 21.46 35.37 -16.65
N GLU A 159 21.41 36.56 -16.03
CA GLU A 159 20.92 36.71 -14.65
C GLU A 159 19.43 36.31 -14.54
N ALA A 160 18.62 36.63 -15.54
CA ALA A 160 17.22 36.23 -15.54
C ALA A 160 17.05 34.71 -15.69
N ALA A 161 17.83 34.07 -16.55
CA ALA A 161 17.84 32.62 -16.71
C ALA A 161 18.22 31.91 -15.40
N GLU A 162 19.19 32.44 -14.65
CA GLU A 162 19.59 31.90 -13.34
C GLU A 162 18.46 32.03 -12.31
N ARG A 163 17.76 33.17 -12.24
CA ARG A 163 16.60 33.34 -11.38
C ARG A 163 15.46 32.39 -11.75
N ALA A 164 15.15 32.27 -13.05
CA ALA A 164 14.13 31.34 -13.55
C ALA A 164 14.46 29.89 -13.18
N ALA A 165 15.73 29.50 -13.30
CA ALA A 165 16.20 28.18 -12.89
C ALA A 165 16.06 27.96 -11.37
N THR A 166 16.33 28.98 -10.56
CA THR A 166 16.11 28.93 -9.09
C THR A 166 14.64 28.74 -8.73
N VAL A 167 13.72 29.44 -9.40
CA VAL A 167 12.27 29.23 -9.23
C VAL A 167 11.86 27.80 -9.60
N ALA A 168 12.38 27.27 -10.73
CA ALA A 168 12.11 25.90 -11.15
C ALA A 168 12.61 24.86 -10.13
N ARG A 169 13.83 25.03 -9.59
CA ARG A 169 14.37 24.13 -8.55
C ARG A 169 13.53 24.16 -7.27
N ALA A 170 13.16 25.37 -6.81
CA ALA A 170 12.31 25.53 -5.63
C ALA A 170 10.93 24.85 -5.81
N ALA A 171 10.32 24.98 -7.00
CA ALA A 171 9.10 24.26 -7.33
C ALA A 171 9.31 22.74 -7.29
N GLY A 172 10.43 22.25 -7.83
CA GLY A 172 10.81 20.84 -7.77
C GLY A 172 10.98 20.31 -6.33
N GLU A 173 11.54 21.10 -5.42
CA GLU A 173 11.69 20.76 -4.00
C GLU A 173 10.34 20.77 -3.26
N ASP A 174 9.45 21.73 -3.59
CA ASP A 174 8.09 21.77 -3.06
C ASP A 174 7.31 20.51 -3.48
N LEU A 175 7.48 20.05 -4.72
CA LEU A 175 6.88 18.80 -5.19
C LEU A 175 7.45 17.57 -4.46
N ASP A 176 8.75 17.49 -4.19
CA ASP A 176 9.34 16.38 -3.42
C ASP A 176 8.77 16.31 -1.99
N ARG A 177 8.55 17.48 -1.37
CA ARG A 177 7.94 17.56 -0.04
C ARG A 177 6.51 17.03 -0.06
N LEU A 178 5.71 17.46 -1.05
CA LEU A 178 4.34 16.99 -1.24
C LEU A 178 4.27 15.49 -1.52
N ALA A 179 5.24 14.93 -2.26
CA ALA A 179 5.34 13.49 -2.49
C ALA A 179 5.59 12.74 -1.17
N THR A 180 6.52 13.24 -0.35
CA THR A 180 6.80 12.68 0.98
C THR A 180 5.58 12.72 1.89
N GLU A 181 4.79 13.79 1.84
CA GLU A 181 3.53 13.92 2.58
C GLU A 181 2.50 12.89 2.13
N ALA A 182 2.38 12.65 0.82
CA ALA A 182 1.49 11.63 0.26
C ALA A 182 1.90 10.22 0.71
N ASP A 183 3.18 9.87 0.59
CA ASP A 183 3.72 8.57 1.03
C ASP A 183 3.50 8.34 2.52
N THR A 184 3.69 9.40 3.33
CA THR A 184 3.43 9.35 4.78
C THR A 184 1.96 9.10 5.07
N ALA A 185 1.04 9.76 4.36
CA ALA A 185 -0.39 9.55 4.52
C ALA A 185 -0.79 8.10 4.18
N ILE A 186 -0.29 7.58 3.06
CA ILE A 186 -0.53 6.20 2.62
C ILE A 186 0.04 5.20 3.64
N GLY A 187 1.25 5.45 4.13
CA GLY A 187 1.90 4.62 5.16
C GLY A 187 1.10 4.52 6.46
N ARG A 188 0.57 5.66 6.95
CA ARG A 188 -0.29 5.67 8.14
C ARG A 188 -1.57 4.86 7.94
N THR A 189 -2.23 5.01 6.78
CA THR A 189 -3.45 4.24 6.50
C THR A 189 -3.15 2.75 6.44
N ARG A 190 -2.03 2.31 5.84
CA ARG A 190 -1.60 0.90 5.88
C ARG A 190 -1.39 0.40 7.31
N GLU A 191 -0.74 1.19 8.15
CA GLU A 191 -0.50 0.82 9.54
C GLU A 191 -1.82 0.67 10.33
N VAL A 192 -2.76 1.61 10.17
CA VAL A 192 -4.05 1.53 10.86
C VAL A 192 -4.87 0.34 10.38
N MET A 193 -4.93 0.09 9.06
CA MET A 193 -5.61 -1.09 8.50
C MET A 193 -5.05 -2.39 9.08
N SER A 194 -3.74 -2.50 9.30
CA SER A 194 -3.12 -3.69 9.90
C SER A 194 -3.51 -3.94 11.36
N ARG A 195 -3.89 -2.90 12.11
CA ARG A 195 -4.35 -3.04 13.51
C ARG A 195 -5.80 -3.54 13.58
N HIS A 196 -6.60 -3.26 12.56
CA HIS A 196 -8.02 -3.62 12.50
C HIS A 196 -8.28 -5.09 12.13
N THR A 197 -7.25 -5.86 11.76
CA THR A 197 -7.37 -7.27 11.34
C THR A 197 -7.22 -8.30 12.48
N GLY A 198 -7.04 -7.90 13.74
CA GLY A 198 -6.86 -8.80 14.89
C GLY A 198 -8.13 -9.01 15.74
N GLY A 199 -8.46 -10.26 16.09
CA GLY A 199 -9.42 -10.59 17.17
C GLY A 199 -10.91 -10.67 16.80
N THR A 200 -11.23 -10.98 15.56
CA THR A 200 -12.61 -11.05 15.05
C THR A 200 -13.21 -12.46 15.24
N PHE A 201 -13.62 -13.15 14.18
CA PHE A 201 -14.26 -14.47 14.29
C PHE A 201 -13.33 -15.57 14.78
N SER A 202 -12.02 -15.42 14.59
CA SER A 202 -10.99 -16.37 15.05
C SER A 202 -10.89 -16.47 16.58
N ALA A 203 -11.49 -15.53 17.33
CA ALA A 203 -11.54 -15.54 18.78
C ALA A 203 -12.80 -16.23 19.37
N VAL A 204 -13.77 -16.61 18.53
CA VAL A 204 -15.01 -17.28 18.98
C VAL A 204 -14.74 -18.77 19.16
N GLY A 205 -14.83 -19.26 20.41
CA GLY A 205 -14.62 -20.68 20.73
C GLY A 205 -15.83 -21.54 20.39
N LYS A 206 -15.63 -22.83 20.06
CA LYS A 206 -16.75 -23.76 19.81
C LYS A 206 -17.61 -23.93 21.08
N PRO A 207 -18.93 -24.12 20.96
CA PRO A 207 -19.80 -24.33 22.12
C PRO A 207 -19.35 -25.59 22.88
N ALA A 208 -19.14 -25.46 24.19
CA ALA A 208 -18.70 -26.55 25.03
C ALA A 208 -19.82 -27.60 25.20
N VAL A 209 -19.59 -28.82 24.69
CA VAL A 209 -20.41 -29.99 25.03
C VAL A 209 -19.94 -30.49 26.39
N GLY A 210 -20.73 -30.20 27.44
CA GLY A 210 -20.29 -30.38 28.81
C GLY A 210 -19.97 -31.82 29.21
N THR A 211 -18.80 -32.02 29.80
CA THR A 211 -18.67 -32.88 30.99
C THR A 211 -18.29 -31.99 32.16
N SER A 212 -19.10 -32.07 33.22
CA SER A 212 -19.15 -31.18 34.37
C SER A 212 -17.81 -30.90 35.06
N ARG A 213 -17.61 -29.65 35.50
CA ARG A 213 -17.30 -29.31 36.91
C ARG A 213 -17.64 -27.85 37.22
N LYS A 214 -18.13 -27.66 38.45
CA LYS A 214 -18.78 -26.48 39.04
C LYS A 214 -17.88 -25.24 39.07
N GLY A 215 -18.51 -24.08 38.92
CA GLY A 215 -17.85 -22.79 38.73
C GLY A 215 -17.30 -22.10 39.98
N ALA A 216 -16.64 -20.98 39.70
CA ALA A 216 -16.58 -19.77 40.51
C ALA A 216 -15.98 -18.67 39.61
N ALA A 217 -16.57 -17.47 39.64
CA ALA A 217 -16.05 -16.26 39.02
C ALA A 217 -15.05 -15.55 39.98
N PRO A 218 -14.47 -14.37 39.66
CA PRO A 218 -13.03 -14.16 39.57
C PRO A 218 -12.42 -13.38 40.76
N SER A 219 -11.12 -13.53 41.02
CA SER A 219 -10.32 -12.49 41.69
C SER A 219 -8.82 -12.65 41.48
N THR A 220 -8.16 -11.50 41.55
CA THR A 220 -6.77 -11.14 41.32
C THR A 220 -5.78 -11.61 42.41
N SER A 221 -4.49 -11.57 42.02
CA SER A 221 -3.27 -11.35 42.82
C SER A 221 -2.71 -12.44 43.75
N GLY A 222 -1.42 -12.76 43.55
CA GLY A 222 -0.44 -12.87 44.64
C GLY A 222 0.14 -14.25 44.97
N GLY A 223 1.38 -14.50 44.52
CA GLY A 223 2.49 -14.88 45.41
C GLY A 223 2.65 -16.31 45.96
N ALA A 224 3.64 -17.00 45.38
CA ALA A 224 4.74 -17.72 46.05
C ALA A 224 4.57 -19.13 46.71
N GLY A 225 5.44 -20.04 46.25
CA GLY A 225 6.04 -21.17 47.00
C GLY A 225 5.41 -22.55 46.80
N SER A 226 6.09 -23.70 46.70
CA SER A 226 7.46 -24.16 46.39
C SER A 226 7.46 -25.70 46.59
N GLY A 227 8.21 -26.44 45.77
CA GLY A 227 8.54 -27.88 45.91
C GLY A 227 7.83 -28.78 44.89
N GLY A 228 8.45 -29.42 43.90
CA GLY A 228 9.79 -30.02 43.76
C GLY A 228 9.65 -31.56 43.81
N GLY A 229 10.06 -32.39 42.85
CA GLY A 229 10.76 -32.19 41.58
C GLY A 229 10.95 -33.51 40.81
N GLY A 230 11.70 -33.44 39.68
CA GLY A 230 12.37 -34.55 38.96
C GLY A 230 11.54 -35.21 37.84
N ALA A 231 11.97 -35.33 36.57
CA ALA A 231 13.28 -35.12 35.97
C ALA A 231 13.21 -34.95 34.42
N SER A 232 14.23 -34.26 33.89
CA SER A 232 14.81 -34.33 32.53
C SER A 232 14.12 -33.64 31.34
N ALA A 233 14.68 -32.49 30.95
CA ALA A 233 14.65 -31.89 29.61
C ALA A 233 16.09 -31.82 29.06
N PRO A 234 16.32 -31.56 27.75
CA PRO A 234 16.34 -30.16 27.30
C PRO A 234 15.70 -29.85 25.92
N ALA A 235 15.32 -28.57 25.75
CA ALA A 235 15.23 -27.73 24.54
C ALA A 235 14.29 -28.15 23.38
N THR A 236 13.13 -27.52 23.14
CA THR A 236 12.83 -26.19 22.52
C THR A 236 13.24 -26.00 21.06
N THR A 237 12.24 -26.01 20.16
CA THR A 237 12.10 -25.21 18.92
C THR A 237 10.63 -25.37 18.47
N SER A 238 9.68 -24.48 18.78
CA SER A 238 9.45 -23.10 18.30
C SER A 238 9.09 -23.02 16.81
N GLY A 239 7.89 -22.56 16.48
CA GLY A 239 7.59 -21.92 15.19
C GLY A 239 6.45 -22.50 14.35
N GLY A 240 5.22 -22.51 14.86
CA GLY A 240 4.06 -22.50 13.95
C GLY A 240 3.97 -21.12 13.26
N PRO A 241 3.82 -21.05 11.93
CA PRO A 241 3.74 -19.75 11.23
C PRO A 241 2.44 -18.99 11.61
N PRO A 242 2.45 -17.65 11.55
CA PRO A 242 1.31 -16.83 11.93
C PRO A 242 0.19 -16.96 10.87
N ALA A 243 -0.95 -17.52 11.25
CA ALA A 243 -2.13 -17.59 10.37
C ALA A 243 -2.95 -16.29 10.47
N THR A 244 -2.57 -15.27 9.69
CA THR A 244 -3.52 -14.24 9.24
C THR A 244 -4.14 -14.72 7.93
N MET A 245 -5.46 -14.94 7.91
CA MET A 245 -6.16 -15.30 6.68
C MET A 245 -6.08 -14.17 5.64
N PRO A 246 -5.92 -14.46 4.34
CA PRO A 246 -5.85 -13.43 3.30
C PRO A 246 -7.19 -12.70 3.11
N PRO A 247 -7.19 -11.48 2.55
CA PRO A 247 -8.39 -10.86 2.00
C PRO A 247 -9.08 -11.81 1.01
N GLY A 248 -10.42 -11.80 1.00
CA GLY A 248 -11.25 -12.78 0.28
C GLY A 248 -10.89 -12.99 -1.19
N ASP A 249 -10.35 -11.98 -1.88
CA ASP A 249 -9.99 -12.08 -3.30
C ASP A 249 -8.60 -12.73 -3.53
N VAL A 250 -7.59 -12.38 -2.72
CA VAL A 250 -6.23 -12.94 -2.86
C VAL A 250 -6.21 -14.43 -2.54
N HIS A 251 -7.00 -14.85 -1.55
CA HIS A 251 -7.12 -16.27 -1.23
C HIS A 251 -7.68 -17.09 -2.42
N GLN A 252 -8.68 -16.55 -3.13
CA GLN A 252 -9.25 -17.23 -4.30
C GLN A 252 -8.21 -17.32 -5.43
N TRP A 253 -7.46 -16.26 -5.69
CA TRP A 253 -6.41 -16.29 -6.71
C TRP A 253 -5.29 -17.28 -6.37
N ILE A 254 -4.89 -17.40 -5.10
CA ILE A 254 -3.92 -18.41 -4.66
C ILE A 254 -4.47 -19.82 -4.87
N LEU A 255 -5.73 -20.08 -4.50
CA LEU A 255 -6.36 -21.39 -4.70
C LEU A 255 -6.46 -21.75 -6.18
N GLU A 256 -6.85 -20.80 -7.03
CA GLU A 256 -6.94 -20.97 -8.48
C GLU A 256 -5.56 -21.24 -9.09
N ALA A 257 -4.55 -20.46 -8.71
CA ALA A 257 -3.17 -20.68 -9.16
C ALA A 257 -2.63 -22.05 -8.73
N ILE A 258 -2.87 -22.48 -7.48
CA ILE A 258 -2.47 -23.82 -7.02
C ILE A 258 -3.13 -24.91 -7.85
N LYS A 259 -4.42 -24.76 -8.17
CA LYS A 259 -5.16 -25.72 -9.00
C LYS A 259 -4.57 -25.83 -10.40
N GLU A 260 -4.27 -24.70 -11.05
CA GLU A 260 -3.64 -24.69 -12.39
C GLU A 260 -2.22 -25.26 -12.36
N LEU A 261 -1.43 -24.93 -11.33
CA LEU A 261 -0.08 -25.48 -11.12
C LEU A 261 -0.11 -27.00 -10.91
N GLN A 262 -1.06 -27.51 -10.13
CA GLN A 262 -1.26 -28.96 -9.94
C GLN A 262 -1.67 -29.65 -11.24
N ALA A 263 -2.57 -29.05 -12.01
CA ALA A 263 -2.97 -29.57 -13.32
C ALA A 263 -1.78 -29.63 -14.30
N ALA A 264 -0.82 -28.71 -14.19
CA ALA A 264 0.42 -28.70 -14.94
C ALA A 264 1.52 -29.63 -14.38
N GLY A 265 1.24 -30.39 -13.31
CA GLY A 265 2.18 -31.33 -12.69
C GLY A 265 3.26 -30.67 -11.82
N VAL A 266 3.08 -29.40 -11.43
CA VAL A 266 3.98 -28.70 -10.51
C VAL A 266 3.69 -29.17 -9.07
N PRO A 267 4.70 -29.54 -8.27
CA PRO A 267 4.50 -30.08 -6.93
C PRO A 267 4.17 -28.96 -5.92
N VAL A 268 2.94 -28.46 -5.96
CA VAL A 268 2.39 -27.48 -5.01
C VAL A 268 1.15 -28.03 -4.32
N SER A 269 0.90 -27.59 -3.09
CA SER A 269 -0.20 -28.08 -2.26
C SER A 269 -0.89 -26.96 -1.50
N GLU A 270 -2.03 -27.25 -0.88
CA GLU A 270 -2.71 -26.30 0.00
C GLU A 270 -1.86 -25.86 1.19
N ALA A 271 -0.85 -26.66 1.59
CA ALA A 271 0.10 -26.28 2.64
C ALA A 271 0.94 -25.06 2.25
N ASP A 272 1.10 -24.79 0.95
CA ASP A 272 1.89 -23.69 0.43
C ASP A 272 1.12 -22.35 0.42
N ILE A 273 -0.19 -22.37 0.63
CA ILE A 273 -1.05 -21.17 0.63
C ILE A 273 -0.51 -20.12 1.59
N ALA A 274 -0.11 -20.53 2.80
CA ALA A 274 0.41 -19.62 3.82
C ALA A 274 1.74 -18.98 3.40
N ASN A 275 2.61 -19.74 2.72
CA ASN A 275 3.90 -19.25 2.26
C ASN A 275 3.74 -18.30 1.06
N ILE A 276 2.92 -18.68 0.08
CA ILE A 276 2.58 -17.84 -1.08
C ILE A 276 1.95 -16.53 -0.60
N TRP A 277 1.01 -16.61 0.35
CA TRP A 277 0.40 -15.44 0.96
C TRP A 277 1.42 -14.54 1.66
N ALA A 278 2.32 -15.11 2.46
CA ALA A 278 3.34 -14.32 3.14
C ALA A 278 4.24 -13.57 2.15
N ILE A 279 4.63 -14.20 1.03
CA ILE A 279 5.37 -13.53 -0.03
C ILE A 279 4.53 -12.40 -0.63
N ILE A 280 3.29 -12.65 -1.06
CA ILE A 280 2.40 -11.63 -1.66
C ILE A 280 2.20 -10.45 -0.70
N GLN A 281 2.02 -10.73 0.58
CA GLN A 281 1.82 -9.71 1.61
C GLN A 281 3.04 -8.79 1.73
N HIS A 282 4.25 -9.34 1.60
CA HIS A 282 5.48 -8.58 1.64
C HIS A 282 5.83 -7.88 0.32
N GLU A 283 5.59 -8.54 -0.81
CA GLU A 283 5.98 -8.05 -2.14
C GLU A 283 5.02 -6.98 -2.68
N SER A 284 3.71 -7.19 -2.55
CA SER A 284 2.70 -6.32 -3.16
C SER A 284 1.63 -5.84 -2.18
N SER A 285 1.64 -6.33 -0.94
CA SER A 285 0.54 -6.17 0.01
C SER A 285 -0.82 -6.65 -0.53
N GLY A 286 -0.81 -7.61 -1.47
CA GLY A 286 -2.03 -8.12 -2.12
C GLY A 286 -2.55 -7.26 -3.28
N ASN A 287 -1.79 -6.28 -3.78
CA ASN A 287 -2.19 -5.48 -4.93
C ASN A 287 -1.73 -6.11 -6.26
N PRO A 288 -2.63 -6.60 -7.12
CA PRO A 288 -2.27 -7.20 -8.41
C PRO A 288 -1.70 -6.19 -9.42
N ASN A 289 -1.88 -4.88 -9.17
CA ASN A 289 -1.31 -3.81 -10.00
C ASN A 289 -0.07 -3.17 -9.35
N ALA A 290 0.55 -3.81 -8.36
CA ALA A 290 1.77 -3.30 -7.73
C ALA A 290 2.90 -3.20 -8.75
N ILE A 291 3.66 -2.10 -8.71
CA ILE A 291 4.86 -1.89 -9.53
C ILE A 291 5.97 -1.26 -8.70
N ASN A 292 7.16 -1.85 -8.76
CA ASN A 292 8.37 -1.30 -8.16
C ASN A 292 9.16 -0.54 -9.23
N LEU A 293 9.29 0.78 -9.04
CA LEU A 293 10.02 1.69 -9.93
C LEU A 293 11.36 2.21 -9.36
N TRP A 294 11.81 1.68 -8.22
CA TRP A 294 12.87 2.28 -7.40
C TRP A 294 14.12 1.42 -7.27
N ASP A 295 14.08 0.17 -7.73
CA ASP A 295 15.23 -0.74 -7.69
C ASP A 295 16.08 -0.72 -8.97
N SER A 296 17.16 -1.50 -8.96
CA SER A 296 18.06 -1.63 -10.11
C SER A 296 17.38 -2.23 -11.35
N ASN A 297 16.32 -3.02 -11.15
CA ASN A 297 15.57 -3.63 -12.24
C ASN A 297 14.70 -2.59 -12.95
N ALA A 298 14.06 -1.69 -12.19
CA ALA A 298 13.36 -0.53 -12.72
C ALA A 298 14.31 0.41 -13.50
N ALA A 299 15.51 0.67 -12.96
CA ALA A 299 16.54 1.44 -13.66
C ALA A 299 17.02 0.77 -14.96
N ALA A 300 16.97 -0.56 -15.03
CA ALA A 300 17.26 -1.35 -16.22
C ALA A 300 16.05 -1.51 -17.18
N GLY A 301 14.90 -0.89 -16.88
CA GLY A 301 13.69 -0.93 -17.71
C GLY A 301 12.80 -2.16 -17.51
N HIS A 302 13.07 -2.99 -16.49
CA HIS A 302 12.31 -4.19 -16.15
C HIS A 302 11.78 -4.11 -14.73
N PRO A 303 10.83 -3.21 -14.43
CA PRO A 303 10.30 -3.07 -13.08
C PRO A 303 9.56 -4.35 -12.64
N SER A 304 9.65 -4.67 -11.36
CA SER A 304 8.89 -5.77 -10.76
C SER A 304 7.39 -5.42 -10.66
N LYS A 305 6.52 -6.37 -11.00
CA LYS A 305 5.09 -6.17 -11.19
C LYS A 305 4.24 -7.27 -10.56
N GLY A 306 3.02 -6.90 -10.17
CA GLY A 306 1.98 -7.82 -9.72
C GLY A 306 2.20 -8.37 -8.31
N LEU A 307 1.39 -9.38 -7.96
CA LEU A 307 1.27 -9.89 -6.60
C LEU A 307 2.58 -10.42 -6.01
N MET A 308 3.36 -11.11 -6.83
CA MET A 308 4.64 -11.75 -6.48
C MET A 308 5.85 -10.92 -6.93
N GLN A 309 5.63 -9.69 -7.42
CA GLN A 309 6.67 -8.78 -7.89
C GLN A 309 7.61 -9.43 -8.93
N CYS A 310 7.04 -10.08 -9.94
CA CYS A 310 7.81 -10.63 -11.05
C CYS A 310 8.26 -9.52 -12.01
N ILE A 311 9.49 -9.61 -12.51
CA ILE A 311 9.94 -8.82 -13.68
C ILE A 311 9.54 -9.52 -14.98
N ASP A 312 9.43 -8.77 -16.09
CA ASP A 312 8.98 -9.31 -17.38
C ASP A 312 9.77 -10.56 -17.84
N PRO A 313 11.12 -10.61 -17.78
CA PRO A 313 11.87 -11.79 -18.19
C PRO A 313 11.56 -13.03 -17.32
N THR A 314 11.37 -12.84 -16.02
CA THR A 314 11.05 -13.92 -15.09
C THR A 314 9.65 -14.45 -15.34
N PHE A 315 8.68 -13.55 -15.53
CA PHE A 315 7.30 -13.92 -15.84
C PHE A 315 7.23 -14.74 -17.14
N GLU A 316 7.86 -14.26 -18.21
CA GLU A 316 7.85 -14.95 -19.51
C GLU A 316 8.51 -16.34 -19.45
N ALA A 317 9.56 -16.51 -18.65
CA ALA A 317 10.23 -17.80 -18.49
C ALA A 317 9.43 -18.82 -17.65
N HIS A 318 8.58 -18.35 -16.73
CA HIS A 318 7.93 -19.20 -15.72
C HIS A 318 6.40 -19.23 -15.80
N LYS A 319 5.76 -18.49 -16.71
CA LYS A 319 4.33 -18.60 -16.98
C LYS A 319 3.93 -19.95 -17.55
N LEU A 320 2.71 -20.39 -17.27
CA LEU A 320 2.10 -21.54 -17.95
C LEU A 320 1.53 -21.09 -19.31
N PRO A 321 1.43 -22.00 -20.31
CA PRO A 321 0.77 -21.67 -21.57
C PRO A 321 -0.67 -21.17 -21.33
N GLY A 322 -1.03 -20.02 -21.91
CA GLY A 322 -2.34 -19.39 -21.72
C GLY A 322 -2.43 -18.39 -20.56
N HIS A 323 -1.34 -18.19 -19.81
CA HIS A 323 -1.23 -17.22 -18.72
C HIS A 323 -0.28 -16.07 -19.11
N ASP A 324 -0.75 -15.17 -19.98
CA ASP A 324 0.07 -14.17 -20.67
C ASP A 324 -0.03 -12.75 -20.07
N ASP A 325 -0.71 -12.56 -18.95
CA ASP A 325 -0.90 -11.23 -18.33
C ASP A 325 -0.19 -11.13 -16.96
N ILE A 326 0.91 -10.36 -16.91
CA ILE A 326 1.70 -10.17 -15.68
C ILE A 326 0.93 -9.47 -14.55
N TYR A 327 -0.15 -8.75 -14.86
CA TYR A 327 -1.03 -8.10 -13.88
C TYR A 327 -2.24 -8.96 -13.53
N ASN A 328 -2.48 -10.05 -14.27
CA ASN A 328 -3.46 -11.03 -13.83
C ASN A 328 -2.95 -11.71 -12.55
N PRO A 329 -3.73 -11.67 -11.46
CA PRO A 329 -3.29 -12.18 -10.17
C PRO A 329 -2.95 -13.67 -10.20
N VAL A 330 -3.69 -14.48 -10.95
CA VAL A 330 -3.48 -15.93 -11.04
C VAL A 330 -2.20 -16.22 -11.83
N ASP A 331 -2.03 -15.58 -12.99
CA ASP A 331 -0.86 -15.73 -13.85
C ASP A 331 0.44 -15.32 -13.13
N ASN A 332 0.38 -14.21 -12.38
CA ASN A 332 1.52 -13.71 -11.63
C ASN A 332 1.92 -14.65 -10.48
N ILE A 333 0.95 -15.23 -9.78
CA ILE A 333 1.20 -16.27 -8.75
C ILE A 333 1.81 -17.53 -9.39
N ILE A 334 1.27 -17.99 -10.53
CA ILE A 334 1.80 -19.15 -11.27
C ILE A 334 3.29 -18.94 -11.60
N ALA A 335 3.63 -17.80 -12.19
CA ALA A 335 5.00 -17.51 -12.57
C ALA A 335 5.93 -17.37 -11.36
N GLY A 336 5.51 -16.63 -10.32
CA GLY A 336 6.28 -16.43 -9.09
C GLY A 336 6.56 -17.74 -8.34
N VAL A 337 5.56 -18.62 -8.25
CA VAL A 337 5.70 -19.93 -7.60
C VAL A 337 6.64 -20.85 -8.40
N ARG A 338 6.51 -20.89 -9.72
CA ARG A 338 7.40 -21.70 -10.56
C ARG A 338 8.84 -21.21 -10.52
N TYR A 339 9.06 -19.90 -10.47
CA TYR A 339 10.38 -19.32 -10.23
C TYR A 339 10.95 -19.71 -8.87
N ALA A 340 10.15 -19.62 -7.80
CA ALA A 340 10.59 -20.01 -6.46
C ALA A 340 11.01 -21.49 -6.39
N LEU A 341 10.27 -22.37 -7.05
CA LEU A 341 10.59 -23.80 -7.13
C LEU A 341 11.84 -24.08 -7.96
N ASP A 342 11.99 -23.45 -9.13
CA ASP A 342 13.18 -23.61 -9.98
C ASP A 342 14.45 -23.13 -9.28
N ARG A 343 14.36 -22.01 -8.57
CA ARG A 343 15.51 -21.34 -7.96
C ARG A 343 15.89 -21.89 -6.59
N TYR A 344 14.91 -22.30 -5.78
CA TYR A 344 15.10 -22.64 -4.36
C TYR A 344 14.66 -24.06 -4.00
N GLY A 345 14.01 -24.82 -4.89
CA GLY A 345 13.58 -26.19 -4.63
C GLY A 345 12.27 -26.31 -3.84
N SER A 346 11.95 -25.34 -2.99
CA SER A 346 10.65 -25.22 -2.31
C SER A 346 10.26 -23.77 -2.03
N ILE A 347 8.95 -23.51 -1.89
CA ILE A 347 8.44 -22.16 -1.57
C ILE A 347 8.88 -21.73 -0.15
N GLY A 348 9.13 -22.66 0.77
CA GLY A 348 9.62 -22.33 2.12
C GLY A 348 11.10 -21.93 2.18
N GLU A 349 11.89 -22.23 1.14
CA GLU A 349 13.33 -21.98 1.10
C GLU A 349 13.73 -20.64 0.48
N VAL A 350 12.75 -19.95 -0.07
CA VAL A 350 12.68 -18.52 -0.35
C VAL A 350 13.39 -17.72 0.79
N PRO A 351 14.60 -17.14 0.56
CA PRO A 351 15.33 -16.25 1.46
C PRO A 351 14.53 -15.26 2.33
N GLY A 352 13.50 -14.60 1.82
CA GLY A 352 12.58 -13.73 2.57
C GLY A 352 11.77 -14.46 3.64
N LEU A 353 11.33 -15.69 3.36
CA LEU A 353 10.66 -16.55 4.35
C LEU A 353 11.68 -17.17 5.33
N GLN A 354 12.88 -17.52 4.87
CA GLN A 354 13.97 -17.97 5.76
C GLN A 354 14.44 -16.87 6.72
N ALA A 355 14.51 -15.62 6.27
CA ALA A 355 14.89 -14.48 7.11
C ALA A 355 13.81 -14.14 8.16
N MET A 356 12.53 -14.39 7.83
CA MET A 356 11.43 -14.34 8.80
C MET A 356 11.51 -15.45 9.85
N ALA A 357 11.94 -16.65 9.47
CA ALA A 357 12.12 -17.76 10.40
C ALA A 357 13.34 -17.58 11.34
N ALA A 358 14.37 -16.84 10.92
CA ALA A 358 15.64 -16.71 11.64
C ALA A 358 15.77 -15.49 12.56
N SER A 359 15.35 -14.26 12.16
CA SER A 359 15.52 -13.07 13.01
C SER A 359 14.83 -11.75 12.54
N GLY A 360 13.83 -11.78 11.64
CA GLY A 360 12.81 -10.71 11.59
C GLY A 360 12.96 -9.57 10.56
N ALA A 361 13.66 -9.77 9.43
CA ALA A 361 13.58 -8.83 8.31
C ALA A 361 13.43 -9.58 6.97
N TYR A 362 12.32 -9.36 6.27
CA TYR A 362 12.04 -9.95 4.96
C TYR A 362 13.00 -9.37 3.89
N ARG A 363 13.54 -10.23 3.02
CA ARG A 363 14.28 -9.84 1.81
C ARG A 363 13.59 -10.50 0.61
N GLY A 364 13.09 -9.68 -0.31
CA GLY A 364 12.56 -10.15 -1.59
C GLY A 364 13.64 -10.74 -2.51
N TYR A 365 13.23 -11.26 -3.67
CA TYR A 365 14.09 -11.89 -4.68
C TYR A 365 14.62 -10.97 -5.74
#